data_AF-A0A5C5RC83-F1
#
_entry.id   AF-A0A5C5RC83-F1
#
_cell.length_a   1.000
_cell.length_b   1.000
_cell.length_c   1.000
_cell.angle_alpha   90.00
_cell.angle_beta   90.00
_cell.angle_gamma   90.00
#
_symmetry.space_group_name_H-M   'P 1'
#
loop_
_entity.id
_entity.type
_entity.pdbx_description
1 polymer ?
#
loop_
_entity_poly.entity_id
_entity_poly.type
_entity_poly.pdbx_seq_one_letter_code
_entity_poly.pdbx_strand_id
1 'polypeptide(L)'
;MKPAQFVLPALIALALSACGSGSDGPPTASVPPPVTAPVTAPEGTASVPVTASDTVAPANPAGSAPAPAGIVADPADRYRAAAGGGGVYFFTPTRNIACGLDAALVGCQVGTTVIPPGATCDQGDGPGAMPVEHLSKGYASQDGGPFTPSCFNQGVFALLRDQKTLEYGHSVTAGGMTCTSERRGVTCRRGGHGFFVSAQSFERW
;
A
#
# COMPACT_ATOMS: atom_id res chain seq x y z
N MET A 1 3.17 -53.16 -23.99
CA MET A 1 4.45 -52.95 -23.28
C MET A 1 4.15 -52.54 -21.85
N LYS A 2 4.86 -53.11 -20.89
CA LYS A 2 4.56 -53.17 -19.45
C LYS A 2 4.97 -51.85 -18.76
N PRO A 3 4.18 -51.26 -17.83
CA PRO A 3 4.62 -50.10 -17.09
C PRO A 3 5.57 -50.53 -15.96
N ALA A 4 6.80 -50.02 -15.98
CA ALA A 4 7.76 -50.19 -14.89
C ALA A 4 7.51 -49.12 -13.83
N GLN A 5 6.89 -49.53 -12.72
CA GLN A 5 6.85 -48.77 -11.47
C GLN A 5 8.27 -48.72 -10.89
N PHE A 6 8.81 -47.52 -10.75
CA PHE A 6 9.97 -47.27 -9.90
C PHE A 6 9.48 -46.61 -8.61
N VAL A 7 9.57 -47.38 -7.52
CA VAL A 7 9.47 -46.95 -6.13
C VAL A 7 10.90 -46.94 -5.59
N LEU A 8 11.35 -45.82 -5.01
CA LEU A 8 12.40 -45.78 -3.96
C LEU A 8 12.49 -44.34 -3.39
N PRO A 9 13.07 -44.12 -2.18
CA PRO A 9 12.29 -43.74 -1.01
C PRO A 9 12.68 -42.38 -0.42
N ALA A 10 11.79 -41.87 0.41
CA ALA A 10 12.01 -40.72 1.28
C ALA A 10 13.14 -40.99 2.30
N LEU A 11 14.09 -40.05 2.39
CA LEU A 11 15.00 -39.93 3.53
C LEU A 11 14.76 -38.58 4.20
N ILE A 12 14.01 -38.66 5.29
CA ILE A 12 13.79 -37.59 6.26
C ILE A 12 14.99 -37.60 7.20
N ALA A 13 15.68 -36.47 7.33
CA ALA A 13 16.63 -36.22 8.41
C ALA A 13 16.21 -34.92 9.13
N LEU A 14 15.51 -35.11 10.25
CA LEU A 14 15.28 -34.08 11.28
C LEU A 14 16.54 -33.99 12.15
N ALA A 15 17.10 -32.79 12.30
CA ALA A 15 18.01 -32.46 13.38
C ALA A 15 17.49 -31.21 14.11
N LEU A 16 17.01 -31.43 15.33
CA LEU A 16 16.60 -30.42 16.31
C LEU A 16 17.67 -30.35 17.41
N SER A 17 18.19 -29.15 17.67
CA SER A 17 18.89 -28.74 18.90
C SER A 17 19.28 -27.27 18.77
N ALA A 18 19.24 -26.37 19.75
CA ALA A 18 18.60 -26.27 21.06
C ALA A 18 18.79 -24.80 21.51
N CYS A 19 18.06 -24.39 22.54
CA CYS A 19 17.91 -23.03 23.09
C CYS A 19 19.19 -22.23 23.40
N GLY A 20 19.10 -20.91 23.26
CA GLY A 20 19.97 -19.93 23.92
C GLY A 20 19.13 -18.74 24.39
N SER A 21 18.88 -18.68 25.71
CA SER A 21 18.12 -17.64 26.41
C SER A 21 18.90 -16.33 26.53
N GLY A 22 18.25 -15.22 26.21
CA GLY A 22 18.74 -13.87 26.51
C GLY A 22 17.55 -13.00 26.91
N SER A 23 17.38 -12.79 28.21
CA SER A 23 16.33 -11.98 28.81
C SER A 23 16.78 -10.52 28.88
N ASP A 24 16.27 -9.67 28.00
CA ASP A 24 16.34 -8.21 28.16
C ASP A 24 14.93 -7.68 28.38
N GLY A 25 14.59 -7.46 29.66
CA GLY A 25 13.38 -6.73 30.02
C GLY A 25 13.52 -5.25 29.64
N PRO A 26 12.48 -4.61 29.10
CA PRO A 26 12.54 -3.19 28.80
C PRO A 26 12.52 -2.36 30.10
N PRO A 27 13.30 -1.26 30.19
CA PRO A 27 13.24 -0.35 31.32
C PRO A 27 11.87 0.35 31.37
N THR A 28 11.29 0.36 32.56
CA THR A 28 10.05 1.06 32.91
C THR A 28 10.24 2.57 32.72
N ALA A 29 9.73 3.14 31.63
CA ALA A 29 9.63 4.58 31.46
C ALA A 29 8.33 5.06 32.14
N SER A 30 8.50 5.83 33.21
CA SER A 30 7.43 6.46 33.98
C SER A 30 6.74 7.54 33.15
N VAL A 31 5.43 7.43 32.96
CA VAL A 31 4.59 8.42 32.25
C VAL A 31 4.19 9.54 33.22
N PRO A 32 4.52 10.82 32.96
CA PRO A 32 3.96 11.93 33.74
C PRO A 32 2.49 12.20 33.36
N PRO A 33 1.65 12.64 34.32
CA PRO A 33 0.23 12.88 34.09
C PRO A 33 -0.04 14.08 33.16
N PRO A 34 -1.18 14.10 32.44
CA PRO A 34 -1.57 15.22 31.59
C PRO A 34 -1.94 16.45 32.43
N VAL A 35 -1.33 17.59 32.12
CA VAL A 35 -1.72 18.91 32.63
C VAL A 35 -2.90 19.44 31.85
N THR A 36 -4.05 19.56 32.52
CA THR A 36 -5.27 20.20 32.02
C THR A 36 -5.11 21.72 32.11
N ALA A 37 -5.05 22.40 30.97
CA ALA A 37 -5.17 23.87 30.92
C ALA A 37 -6.63 24.26 30.62
N PRO A 38 -7.24 25.21 31.36
CA PRO A 38 -8.56 25.73 31.04
C PRO A 38 -8.50 26.72 29.88
N VAL A 39 -9.34 26.51 28.87
CA VAL A 39 -9.64 27.48 27.81
C VAL A 39 -10.73 28.41 28.32
N THR A 40 -10.35 29.64 28.63
CA THR A 40 -11.28 30.74 28.91
C THR A 40 -11.68 31.39 27.59
N ALA A 41 -12.96 31.32 27.24
CA ALA A 41 -13.56 32.15 26.20
C ALA A 41 -14.19 33.40 26.83
N PRO A 42 -14.07 34.58 26.20
CA PRO A 42 -15.07 35.61 26.35
C PRO A 42 -15.92 35.71 25.08
N GLU A 43 -17.22 35.54 25.26
CA GLU A 43 -18.26 36.10 24.41
C GLU A 43 -18.22 37.63 24.46
N GLY A 44 -18.57 38.28 23.34
CA GLY A 44 -19.11 39.64 23.41
C GLY A 44 -18.80 40.56 22.24
N THR A 45 -19.83 40.72 21.39
CA THR A 45 -20.38 42.03 20.98
C THR A 45 -20.06 42.55 19.57
N ALA A 46 -21.14 42.55 18.79
CA ALA A 46 -21.64 43.57 17.86
C ALA A 46 -20.96 43.87 16.52
N SER A 47 -21.81 43.75 15.49
CA SER A 47 -21.71 44.29 14.14
C SER A 47 -21.63 45.82 14.11
N VAL A 48 -20.84 46.34 13.17
CA VAL A 48 -20.98 47.70 12.61
C VAL A 48 -20.74 47.62 11.09
N PRO A 49 -21.55 48.25 10.22
CA PRO A 49 -21.35 48.21 8.77
C PRO A 49 -20.74 49.51 8.18
N VAL A 50 -20.34 49.42 6.90
CA VAL A 50 -20.01 50.46 5.88
C VAL A 50 -18.71 51.29 6.13
N THR A 51 -17.84 51.68 5.18
CA THR A 51 -17.94 51.97 3.73
C THR A 51 -16.54 51.90 3.06
N ALA A 52 -16.54 51.74 1.74
CA ALA A 52 -15.38 51.71 0.85
C ALA A 52 -14.57 53.02 0.75
N SER A 53 -13.24 52.89 0.65
CA SER A 53 -12.31 53.50 -0.33
C SER A 53 -10.96 53.74 0.33
N ASP A 54 -9.90 53.06 -0.14
CA ASP A 54 -8.70 53.75 -0.66
C ASP A 54 -7.67 52.78 -1.28
N THR A 55 -7.40 53.04 -2.56
CA THR A 55 -6.08 53.14 -3.20
C THR A 55 -5.01 52.04 -3.03
N VAL A 56 -4.89 51.25 -4.11
CA VAL A 56 -3.73 50.54 -4.71
C VAL A 56 -2.38 50.58 -3.97
N ALA A 57 -1.87 49.38 -3.62
CA ALA A 57 -0.45 49.08 -3.43
C ALA A 57 -0.01 47.94 -4.38
N PRO A 58 1.28 47.88 -4.79
CA PRO A 58 1.71 47.15 -5.99
C PRO A 58 1.62 45.63 -5.88
N ALA A 59 1.30 45.00 -7.00
CA ALA A 59 1.29 43.56 -7.18
C ALA A 59 2.62 42.93 -6.76
N ASN A 60 2.58 42.11 -5.73
CA ASN A 60 3.61 41.12 -5.46
C ASN A 60 3.64 40.19 -6.68
N PRO A 61 4.78 39.95 -7.37
CA PRO A 61 4.81 38.90 -8.38
C PRO A 61 4.54 37.59 -7.64
N ALA A 62 3.36 37.03 -7.90
CA ALA A 62 3.01 35.69 -7.48
C ALA A 62 4.18 34.78 -7.89
N GLY A 63 4.93 34.30 -6.89
CA GLY A 63 5.85 33.20 -7.07
C GLY A 63 5.04 32.10 -7.73
N SER A 64 5.33 31.86 -9.01
CA SER A 64 4.62 30.84 -9.78
C SER A 64 4.78 29.55 -9.01
N ALA A 65 3.67 29.02 -8.48
CA ALA A 65 3.66 27.69 -7.92
C ALA A 65 4.31 26.76 -8.94
N PRO A 66 5.27 25.89 -8.55
CA PRO A 66 5.84 24.95 -9.49
C PRO A 66 4.72 24.19 -10.18
N ALA A 67 4.73 24.18 -11.51
CA ALA A 67 3.83 23.34 -12.27
C ALA A 67 3.89 21.91 -11.70
N PRO A 68 2.76 21.19 -11.60
CA PRO A 68 2.79 19.82 -11.11
C PRO A 68 3.81 19.06 -11.95
N ALA A 69 4.81 18.48 -11.28
CA ALA A 69 5.80 17.65 -11.93
C ALA A 69 5.03 16.56 -12.70
N GLY A 70 5.24 16.52 -14.01
CA GLY A 70 4.58 15.52 -14.86
C GLY A 70 4.92 14.12 -14.38
N ILE A 71 3.99 13.18 -14.56
CA ILE A 71 4.24 11.77 -14.25
C ILE A 71 5.25 11.22 -15.26
N VAL A 72 6.35 10.67 -14.77
CA VAL A 72 7.37 10.01 -15.60
C VAL A 72 6.92 8.58 -15.89
N ALA A 73 6.91 8.16 -17.16
CA ALA A 73 6.61 6.77 -17.52
C ALA A 73 7.90 5.95 -17.53
N ASP A 74 8.00 4.95 -16.65
CA ASP A 74 9.10 4.00 -16.62
C ASP A 74 8.81 2.78 -17.52
N PRO A 75 9.85 2.24 -18.18
CA PRO A 75 9.70 1.02 -18.98
C PRO A 75 9.43 -0.19 -18.08
N ALA A 76 8.42 -0.98 -18.44
CA ALA A 76 7.98 -2.18 -17.73
C ALA A 76 9.09 -3.20 -17.45
N ASP A 77 10.05 -3.33 -18.38
CA ASP A 77 11.15 -4.31 -18.29
C ASP A 77 12.00 -4.16 -17.01
N ARG A 78 12.06 -2.94 -16.42
CA ARG A 78 12.78 -2.69 -15.16
C ARG A 78 12.19 -3.44 -13.96
N TYR A 79 10.94 -3.86 -14.05
CA TYR A 79 10.15 -4.41 -12.95
C TYR A 79 9.73 -5.85 -13.18
N ARG A 80 10.21 -6.49 -14.25
CA ARG A 80 9.88 -7.90 -14.52
C ARG A 80 10.48 -8.80 -13.45
N ALA A 81 9.65 -9.68 -12.89
CA ALA A 81 10.13 -10.70 -11.97
C ALA A 81 11.01 -11.71 -12.71
N ALA A 82 12.24 -11.93 -12.22
CA ALA A 82 13.18 -12.88 -12.82
C ALA A 82 12.70 -14.35 -12.72
N ALA A 83 11.78 -14.65 -11.80
CA ALA A 83 11.29 -16.00 -11.51
C ALA A 83 10.20 -16.53 -12.47
N GLY A 84 10.12 -16.02 -13.71
CA GLY A 84 9.47 -16.72 -14.82
C GLY A 84 7.98 -16.44 -15.08
N GLY A 85 7.33 -15.56 -14.31
CA GLY A 85 5.90 -15.23 -14.50
C GLY A 85 5.60 -14.17 -15.57
N GLY A 86 6.60 -13.48 -16.12
CA GLY A 86 6.40 -12.42 -17.12
C GLY A 86 5.76 -11.12 -16.62
N GLY A 87 5.10 -11.16 -15.45
CA GLY A 87 4.48 -10.01 -14.80
C GLY A 87 5.46 -8.94 -14.30
N VAL A 88 4.93 -7.72 -14.17
CA VAL A 88 5.64 -6.56 -13.61
C VAL A 88 5.27 -6.39 -12.14
N TYR A 89 6.27 -6.27 -11.28
CA TYR A 89 6.08 -6.15 -9.84
C TYR A 89 6.95 -5.04 -9.26
N PHE A 90 6.38 -4.20 -8.42
CA PHE A 90 7.12 -3.13 -7.76
C PHE A 90 6.66 -2.87 -6.33
N PHE A 91 7.55 -2.28 -5.55
CA PHE A 91 7.22 -1.62 -4.29
C PHE A 91 7.17 -0.10 -4.47
N THR A 92 6.41 0.60 -3.64
CA THR A 92 6.61 2.04 -3.45
C THR A 92 7.92 2.31 -2.68
N PRO A 93 8.44 3.54 -2.67
CA PRO A 93 9.68 3.88 -1.94
C PRO A 93 9.64 3.55 -0.45
N THR A 94 8.49 3.69 0.21
CA THR A 94 8.30 3.26 1.61
C THR A 94 8.24 1.75 1.78
N ARG A 95 8.10 1.01 0.67
CA ARG A 95 7.89 -0.44 0.62
C ARG A 95 6.65 -0.95 1.35
N ASN A 96 5.74 -0.05 1.73
CA ASN A 96 4.48 -0.42 2.38
C ASN A 96 3.41 -0.91 1.38
N ILE A 97 3.55 -0.54 0.10
CA ILE A 97 2.63 -0.93 -0.96
C ILE A 97 3.40 -1.76 -1.98
N ALA A 98 2.91 -2.97 -2.25
CA ALA A 98 3.42 -3.85 -3.29
C ALA A 98 2.34 -4.05 -4.35
N CYS A 99 2.71 -3.93 -5.63
CA CYS A 99 1.78 -4.10 -6.74
C CYS A 99 2.31 -5.11 -7.76
N GLY A 100 1.39 -5.85 -8.36
CA GLY A 100 1.65 -6.77 -9.46
C GLY A 100 0.75 -6.47 -10.65
N LEU A 101 1.35 -6.49 -11.84
CA LEU A 101 0.72 -6.19 -13.12
C LEU A 101 1.02 -7.36 -14.06
N ASP A 102 0.34 -8.47 -13.81
CA ASP A 102 0.36 -9.68 -14.65
C ASP A 102 -0.93 -9.79 -15.48
N ALA A 103 -0.91 -10.54 -16.60
CA ALA A 103 -2.08 -10.70 -17.45
C ALA A 103 -3.24 -11.44 -16.74
N ALA A 104 -2.94 -12.41 -15.88
CA ALA A 104 -3.93 -13.19 -15.14
C ALA A 104 -4.27 -12.57 -13.78
N LEU A 105 -3.35 -11.80 -13.18
CA LEU A 105 -3.58 -11.19 -11.87
C LEU A 105 -2.94 -9.81 -11.76
N VAL A 106 -3.77 -8.79 -11.58
CA VAL A 106 -3.29 -7.44 -11.24
C VAL A 106 -3.83 -6.98 -9.90
N GLY A 107 -3.06 -6.16 -9.20
CA GLY A 107 -3.51 -5.59 -7.95
C GLY A 107 -2.40 -4.99 -7.13
N CYS A 108 -2.79 -4.50 -5.96
CA CYS A 108 -1.87 -4.00 -4.95
C CYS A 108 -2.29 -4.48 -3.58
N GLN A 109 -1.30 -4.70 -2.72
CA GLN A 109 -1.48 -4.93 -1.29
C GLN A 109 -0.71 -3.89 -0.48
N VAL A 110 -1.28 -3.51 0.65
CA VAL A 110 -0.78 -2.47 1.54
C VAL A 110 -0.70 -3.02 2.96
N GLY A 111 0.40 -2.75 3.66
CA GLY A 111 0.45 -2.90 5.12
C GLY A 111 -0.36 -1.78 5.78
N THR A 112 -1.54 -2.11 6.32
CA THR A 112 -2.41 -1.17 7.02
C THR A 112 -3.49 -1.88 7.85
N THR A 113 -3.99 -1.18 8.87
CA THR A 113 -5.19 -1.56 9.63
C THR A 113 -6.49 -1.13 8.96
N VAL A 114 -6.44 -0.22 7.97
CA VAL A 114 -7.62 0.25 7.24
C VAL A 114 -8.14 -0.85 6.30
N ILE A 115 -9.43 -1.16 6.36
CA ILE A 115 -10.06 -2.19 5.54
C ILE A 115 -10.65 -1.55 4.26
N PRO A 116 -10.36 -2.07 3.06
CA PRO A 116 -10.96 -1.57 1.83
C PRO A 116 -12.49 -1.72 1.86
N PRO A 117 -13.27 -0.72 1.44
CA PRO A 117 -14.73 -0.82 1.43
C PRO A 117 -15.21 -2.07 0.67
N GLY A 118 -16.04 -2.88 1.36
CA GLY A 118 -16.58 -4.13 0.83
C GLY A 118 -15.67 -5.36 0.98
N ALA A 119 -14.48 -5.25 1.59
CA ALA A 119 -13.68 -6.43 1.95
C ALA A 119 -14.23 -7.11 3.22
N THR A 120 -14.21 -8.44 3.23
CA THR A 120 -14.37 -9.25 4.44
C THR A 120 -13.01 -9.85 4.78
N CYS A 121 -12.49 -9.55 5.97
CA CYS A 121 -11.12 -9.87 6.37
C CYS A 121 -11.04 -10.81 7.56
N ASP A 122 -12.18 -11.18 8.13
CA ASP A 122 -12.26 -12.20 9.15
C ASP A 122 -11.97 -13.58 8.54
N GLN A 123 -10.95 -14.26 9.04
CA GLN A 123 -10.54 -15.59 8.61
C GLN A 123 -11.01 -16.68 9.60
N GLY A 124 -11.77 -16.31 10.63
CA GLY A 124 -12.20 -17.19 11.71
C GLY A 124 -11.06 -17.66 12.62
N ASP A 125 -11.29 -18.74 13.37
CA ASP A 125 -10.35 -19.27 14.38
C ASP A 125 -9.65 -20.58 13.95
N GLY A 126 -9.69 -20.90 12.65
CA GLY A 126 -9.12 -22.13 12.11
C GLY A 126 -7.58 -22.12 12.06
N PRO A 127 -6.94 -23.29 11.93
CA PRO A 127 -5.50 -23.36 11.71
C PRO A 127 -5.11 -22.59 10.43
N GLY A 128 -4.20 -21.63 10.57
CA GLY A 128 -3.76 -20.74 9.49
C GLY A 128 -4.56 -19.44 9.36
N ALA A 129 -5.60 -19.24 10.19
CA ALA A 129 -6.25 -17.95 10.32
C ALA A 129 -5.27 -16.93 10.93
N MET A 130 -5.21 -15.75 10.31
CA MET A 130 -4.40 -14.64 10.77
C MET A 130 -5.29 -13.52 11.30
N PRO A 131 -4.92 -12.85 12.40
CA PRO A 131 -5.61 -11.66 12.87
C PRO A 131 -5.72 -10.62 11.76
N VAL A 132 -6.84 -9.89 11.72
CA VAL A 132 -7.13 -8.91 10.64
C VAL A 132 -5.99 -7.89 10.51
N GLU A 133 -5.41 -7.45 11.62
CA GLU A 133 -4.28 -6.54 11.69
C GLU A 133 -3.00 -7.07 11.04
N HIS A 134 -2.84 -8.39 10.91
CA HIS A 134 -1.68 -9.02 10.26
C HIS A 134 -1.89 -9.26 8.77
N LEU A 135 -3.13 -9.11 8.27
CA LEU A 135 -3.42 -9.22 6.85
C LEU A 135 -2.99 -7.95 6.13
N SER A 136 -2.37 -8.09 4.95
CA SER A 136 -2.26 -6.93 4.05
C SER A 136 -3.60 -6.70 3.33
N LYS A 137 -3.81 -5.47 2.85
CA LYS A 137 -5.12 -5.00 2.36
C LYS A 137 -5.00 -4.41 0.96
N GLY A 138 -6.02 -4.53 0.13
CA GLY A 138 -6.03 -3.81 -1.15
C GLY A 138 -7.05 -4.30 -2.15
N TYR A 139 -6.67 -4.28 -3.42
CA TYR A 139 -7.52 -4.66 -4.54
C TYR A 139 -6.79 -5.66 -5.43
N ALA A 140 -7.54 -6.63 -5.94
CA ALA A 140 -7.06 -7.60 -6.93
C ALA A 140 -8.09 -7.78 -8.04
N SER A 141 -7.63 -8.03 -9.26
CA SER A 141 -8.44 -8.35 -10.43
C SER A 141 -7.82 -9.57 -11.09
N GLN A 142 -8.63 -10.62 -11.23
CA GLN A 142 -8.26 -11.87 -11.90
C GLN A 142 -8.79 -11.85 -13.33
N ASP A 143 -7.98 -12.29 -14.28
CA ASP A 143 -8.32 -12.49 -15.70
C ASP A 143 -9.05 -11.29 -16.33
N GLY A 144 -8.60 -10.08 -16.01
CA GLY A 144 -9.20 -8.85 -16.53
C GLY A 144 -10.55 -8.46 -15.92
N GLY A 145 -11.05 -9.19 -14.93
CA GLY A 145 -12.31 -8.94 -14.23
C GLY A 145 -12.32 -7.68 -13.34
N PRO A 146 -13.41 -7.44 -12.59
CA PRO A 146 -13.52 -6.29 -11.69
C PRO A 146 -12.45 -6.33 -10.59
N PHE A 147 -12.07 -5.15 -10.07
CA PHE A 147 -11.19 -5.07 -8.91
C PHE A 147 -11.98 -5.43 -7.65
N THR A 148 -11.64 -6.54 -7.01
CA THR A 148 -12.26 -7.02 -5.77
C THR A 148 -11.49 -6.47 -4.57
N PRO A 149 -12.17 -5.93 -3.54
CA PRO A 149 -11.51 -5.52 -2.31
C PRO A 149 -11.06 -6.78 -1.56
N SER A 150 -9.83 -6.81 -1.05
CA SER A 150 -9.21 -8.06 -0.61
C SER A 150 -8.31 -7.88 0.61
N CYS A 151 -8.20 -8.97 1.36
CA CYS A 151 -7.35 -9.14 2.52
C CYS A 151 -6.46 -10.37 2.29
N PHE A 152 -5.15 -10.17 2.37
CA PHE A 152 -4.15 -11.18 1.99
C PHE A 152 -3.31 -11.59 3.21
N ASN A 153 -3.33 -12.89 3.53
CA ASN A 153 -2.48 -13.52 4.54
C ASN A 153 -1.08 -13.89 4.02
N GLN A 154 -0.79 -13.65 2.73
CA GLN A 154 0.53 -13.78 2.14
C GLN A 154 0.87 -12.62 1.19
N GLY A 155 2.14 -12.56 0.78
CA GLY A 155 2.63 -11.68 -0.28
C GLY A 155 2.22 -12.15 -1.67
N VAL A 156 1.02 -11.78 -2.13
CA VAL A 156 0.57 -12.04 -3.51
C VAL A 156 1.29 -11.14 -4.52
N PHE A 157 1.55 -9.89 -4.15
CA PHE A 157 2.24 -8.88 -4.96
C PHE A 157 3.62 -8.48 -4.42
N ALA A 158 3.99 -9.02 -3.25
CA ALA A 158 5.30 -8.88 -2.62
C ALA A 158 6.14 -10.15 -2.86
N LEU A 159 6.35 -10.51 -4.13
CA LEU A 159 6.86 -11.83 -4.54
C LEU A 159 8.36 -12.01 -4.27
N LEU A 160 9.15 -10.94 -4.42
CA LEU A 160 10.61 -11.03 -4.37
C LEU A 160 11.18 -10.07 -3.32
N ARG A 161 12.18 -10.52 -2.56
CA ARG A 161 12.87 -9.68 -1.56
C ARG A 161 13.52 -8.45 -2.19
N ASP A 162 14.06 -8.61 -3.40
CA ASP A 162 14.78 -7.59 -4.19
C ASP A 162 13.90 -6.93 -5.26
N GLN A 163 12.57 -7.10 -5.17
CA GLN A 163 11.60 -6.41 -6.03
C GLN A 163 11.86 -4.90 -6.04
N LYS A 164 11.94 -4.36 -7.26
CA LYS A 164 12.34 -2.97 -7.52
C LYS A 164 11.29 -1.97 -7.03
N THR A 165 11.75 -0.75 -6.84
CA THR A 165 10.92 0.37 -6.41
C THR A 165 10.46 1.19 -7.62
N LEU A 166 9.17 1.52 -7.69
CA LEU A 166 8.65 2.55 -8.59
C LEU A 166 8.64 3.88 -7.83
N GLU A 167 9.50 4.81 -8.26
CA GLU A 167 9.69 6.09 -7.59
C GLU A 167 8.42 6.94 -7.55
N TYR A 168 8.33 7.84 -6.58
CA TYR A 168 7.21 8.76 -6.52
C TYR A 168 7.21 9.71 -7.73
N GLY A 169 6.02 9.93 -8.30
CA GLY A 169 5.85 10.67 -9.55
C GLY A 169 6.10 9.82 -10.79
N HIS A 170 6.37 8.51 -10.64
CA HIS A 170 6.57 7.61 -11.76
C HIS A 170 5.36 6.69 -11.96
N SER A 171 5.20 6.22 -13.20
CA SER A 171 4.19 5.25 -13.59
C SER A 171 4.78 4.11 -14.40
N VAL A 172 4.15 2.94 -14.32
CA VAL A 172 4.49 1.78 -15.13
C VAL A 172 3.21 1.18 -15.72
N THR A 173 3.30 0.68 -16.95
CA THR A 173 2.19 0.04 -17.65
C THR A 173 2.53 -1.40 -18.02
N ALA A 174 1.71 -2.35 -17.59
CA ALA A 174 1.80 -3.78 -17.90
C ALA A 174 0.48 -4.49 -17.57
N GLY A 175 0.22 -5.67 -18.14
CA GLY A 175 -1.01 -6.43 -17.83
C GLY A 175 -2.31 -5.66 -18.11
N GLY A 176 -2.31 -4.74 -19.08
CA GLY A 176 -3.46 -3.87 -19.37
C GLY A 176 -3.75 -2.81 -18.29
N MET A 177 -2.82 -2.59 -17.36
CA MET A 177 -2.94 -1.70 -16.21
C MET A 177 -1.83 -0.64 -16.23
N THR A 178 -2.16 0.60 -15.91
CA THR A 178 -1.16 1.64 -15.61
C THR A 178 -1.24 1.99 -14.13
N CYS A 179 -0.14 1.86 -13.40
CA CYS A 179 -0.04 2.25 -12.00
C CYS A 179 0.93 3.41 -11.83
N THR A 180 0.53 4.41 -11.06
CA THR A 180 1.34 5.58 -10.67
C THR A 180 1.62 5.54 -9.18
N SER A 181 2.89 5.64 -8.81
CA SER A 181 3.35 5.75 -7.43
C SER A 181 3.41 7.22 -7.01
N GLU A 182 2.72 7.59 -5.94
CA GLU A 182 2.69 8.94 -5.39
C GLU A 182 2.93 8.90 -3.87
N ARG A 183 3.34 10.03 -3.28
CA ARG A 183 3.56 10.10 -1.82
C ARG A 183 2.32 9.73 -1.01
N ARG A 184 1.13 10.02 -1.55
CA ARG A 184 -0.15 9.71 -0.91
C ARG A 184 -0.58 8.25 -1.08
N GLY A 185 -0.02 7.51 -2.04
CA GLY A 185 -0.45 6.14 -2.34
C GLY A 185 -0.20 5.74 -3.80
N VAL A 186 -0.77 4.63 -4.22
CA VAL A 186 -0.70 4.15 -5.60
C VAL A 186 -2.06 4.27 -6.25
N THR A 187 -2.09 4.87 -7.43
CA THR A 187 -3.28 4.88 -8.29
C THR A 187 -3.07 3.94 -9.47
N CYS A 188 -3.94 2.98 -9.68
CA CYS A 188 -3.91 2.08 -10.83
C CYS A 188 -5.17 2.28 -11.69
N ARG A 189 -5.02 2.40 -13.01
CA ARG A 189 -6.11 2.52 -13.99
C ARG A 189 -6.09 1.46 -15.08
N ARG A 190 -7.29 1.05 -15.53
CA ARG A 190 -7.58 0.26 -16.73
C ARG A 190 -8.82 0.84 -17.42
N GLY A 191 -8.60 1.68 -18.43
CA GLY A 191 -9.68 2.39 -19.11
C GLY A 191 -10.47 3.26 -18.11
N GLY A 192 -11.80 3.09 -18.10
CA GLY A 192 -12.72 3.79 -17.18
C GLY A 192 -12.73 3.26 -15.75
N HIS A 193 -11.99 2.19 -15.45
CA HIS A 193 -11.93 1.57 -14.13
C HIS A 193 -10.57 1.78 -13.47
N GLY A 194 -10.52 1.65 -12.15
CA GLY A 194 -9.29 1.76 -11.41
C GLY A 194 -9.49 1.72 -9.91
N PHE A 195 -8.38 1.89 -9.20
CA PHE A 195 -8.39 2.01 -7.77
C PHE A 195 -7.25 2.89 -7.27
N PHE A 196 -7.44 3.39 -6.06
CA PHE A 196 -6.41 4.02 -5.25
C PHE A 196 -6.22 3.20 -3.98
N VAL A 197 -4.96 2.96 -3.62
CA VAL A 197 -4.58 2.34 -2.34
C VAL A 197 -3.55 3.19 -1.61
N SER A 198 -3.71 3.30 -0.30
CA SER A 198 -2.75 3.93 0.59
C SER A 198 -2.81 3.27 1.98
N ALA A 199 -1.96 3.71 2.89
CA ALA A 199 -2.07 3.27 4.28
C ALA A 199 -3.33 3.84 4.96
N GLN A 200 -3.93 4.91 4.43
CA GLN A 200 -5.02 5.66 5.06
C GLN A 200 -6.39 5.43 4.42
N SER A 201 -6.44 5.10 3.13
CA SER A 201 -7.70 4.99 2.38
C SER A 201 -7.61 4.09 1.16
N PHE A 202 -8.78 3.63 0.73
CA PHE A 202 -9.02 2.81 -0.44
C PHE A 202 -10.20 3.37 -1.22
N GLU A 203 -10.03 3.52 -2.53
CA GLU A 203 -11.08 3.95 -3.44
C GLU A 203 -11.03 3.11 -4.70
N ARG A 204 -12.19 2.87 -5.34
CA ARG A 204 -12.31 2.12 -6.59
C ARG A 204 -13.40 2.75 -7.45
N TRP A 205 -13.20 2.73 -8.76
CA TRP A 205 -14.17 3.14 -9.78
C TRP A 205 -14.13 2.19 -10.99
#